data_AF-A0A8C0H256-F1
#
_entry.id   AF-A0A8C0H256-F1
#
_cell.length_a   1.000
_cell.length_b   1.000
_cell.length_c   1.000
_cell.angle_alpha   90.00
_cell.angle_beta   90.00
_cell.angle_gamma   90.00
#
_symmetry.space_group_name_H-M   'P 1'
#
loop_
_entity.id
_entity.type
_entity.pdbx_description
1 polymer ?
#
loop_
_entity_poly.entity_id
_entity_poly.type
_entity_poly.pdbx_seq_one_letter_code
_entity_poly.pdbx_strand_id
1 'polypeptide(L)' 'MRPAFSELVSNISTIFSTFIGEHYVHVNATYVNVKCVAPYPSLLSSQDNIDRDVDT' A
#
# COMPACT_ATOMS: atom_id res chain seq x y z
N MET A 1 3.22 -27.75 -10.16
CA MET A 1 4.68 -27.53 -10.17
C MET A 1 4.94 -26.04 -10.22
N ARG A 2 5.92 -25.55 -9.46
CA ARG A 2 6.31 -24.12 -9.52
C ARG A 2 7.19 -23.92 -10.76
N PRO A 3 7.02 -22.82 -11.54
CA PRO A 3 7.82 -22.58 -12.74
C PRO A 3 9.30 -22.38 -12.38
N ALA A 4 10.17 -22.67 -13.34
CA ALA A 4 11.57 -22.30 -13.26
C ALA A 4 11.71 -20.76 -13.29
N PHE A 5 12.81 -20.25 -12.74
CA PHE A 5 13.07 -18.82 -12.75
C PHE A 5 13.16 -18.23 -14.17
N SER A 6 13.74 -18.97 -15.11
CA SER A 6 13.82 -18.58 -16.53
C SER A 6 12.43 -18.39 -17.16
N GLU A 7 11.50 -19.29 -16.84
CA GLU A 7 10.12 -19.21 -17.31
C GLU A 7 9.39 -18.00 -16.71
N LEU A 8 9.62 -17.73 -15.41
CA LEU A 8 9.08 -16.53 -14.75
C LEU A 8 9.58 -15.24 -15.41
N VAL A 9 10.89 -15.14 -15.67
CA VAL A 9 11.49 -13.97 -16.34
C VAL A 9 10.92 -13.78 -17.74
N SER A 10 10.78 -14.87 -18.51
CA SER A 10 10.19 -14.82 -19.85
C SER A 10 8.75 -14.29 -19.81
N ASN A 11 7.92 -14.84 -18.93
CA ASN A 11 6.51 -14.45 -18.82
C ASN A 11 6.33 -13.01 -18.35
N ILE A 12 7.12 -12.57 -17.36
CA ILE A 12 7.08 -11.18 -16.87
C ILE A 12 7.56 -10.21 -17.97
N SER A 13 8.59 -10.56 -18.73
CA SER A 13 9.08 -9.72 -19.83
C SER A 13 8.02 -9.48 -20.90
N THR A 14 7.30 -10.54 -21.29
CA THR A 14 6.18 -10.44 -22.24
C THR A 14 5.09 -9.52 -21.70
N ILE A 15 4.67 -9.70 -20.44
CA ILE A 15 3.66 -8.83 -19.82
C ILE A 15 4.15 -7.39 -19.76
N PHE A 16 5.39 -7.14 -19.33
CA PHE A 16 5.93 -5.80 -19.19
C PHE A 16 5.97 -5.04 -20.52
N SER A 17 6.27 -5.73 -21.62
CA SER A 17 6.32 -5.14 -22.96
C SER A 17 4.99 -4.58 -23.48
N THR A 18 3.86 -4.98 -22.88
CA THR A 18 2.53 -4.48 -23.29
C THR A 18 2.15 -3.15 -22.64
N PHE A 19 2.93 -2.66 -21.66
CA PHE A 19 2.62 -1.43 -20.92
C PHE A 19 3.50 -0.26 -21.38
N ILE A 20 2.90 0.92 -21.48
CA ILE A 20 3.58 2.18 -21.82
C ILE A 20 3.70 3.17 -20.64
N GLY A 21 3.33 2.75 -19.42
CA GLY A 21 3.52 3.54 -18.20
C GLY A 21 2.40 4.50 -17.81
N GLU A 22 1.25 4.46 -18.49
CA GLU A 22 0.10 5.35 -18.22
C GLU A 22 -0.82 4.86 -17.08
N HIS A 23 -0.61 3.64 -16.60
CA HIS A 23 -1.47 3.00 -15.61
C HIS A 23 -0.91 3.22 -14.20
N TYR A 24 -1.41 4.24 -13.49
CA TYR A 24 -1.06 4.51 -12.11
C TYR A 24 -1.58 3.41 -11.17
N VAL A 25 -0.71 2.90 -10.31
CA VAL A 25 -1.05 1.90 -9.30
C VAL A 25 -1.48 2.59 -8.02
N HIS A 26 -2.78 2.57 -7.73
CA HIS A 26 -3.32 3.06 -6.45
C HIS A 26 -3.26 1.97 -5.38
N VAL A 27 -3.00 2.37 -4.15
CA VAL A 27 -3.10 1.47 -2.99
C VAL A 27 -4.57 1.22 -2.69
N ASN A 28 -4.94 -0.05 -2.51
CA ASN A 28 -6.28 -0.39 -2.07
C ASN A 28 -6.46 0.05 -0.61
N ALA A 29 -7.52 0.82 -0.33
CA ALA A 29 -7.79 1.43 0.96
C ALA A 29 -7.83 0.43 2.11
N THR A 30 -8.28 -0.81 1.89
CA THR A 30 -8.34 -1.84 2.93
C THR A 30 -6.97 -2.37 3.36
N TYR A 31 -5.94 -2.16 2.53
CA TYR A 31 -4.55 -2.49 2.85
C TYR A 31 -3.77 -1.31 3.43
N VAL A 32 -4.36 -0.11 3.45
CA VAL A 32 -3.78 1.01 4.15
C VAL A 32 -4.02 0.81 5.65
N ASN A 33 -3.00 1.07 6.46
CA ASN A 33 -3.11 1.05 7.92
C ASN A 33 -3.52 -0.30 8.54
N VAL A 34 -3.21 -1.43 7.88
CA VAL A 34 -3.58 -2.78 8.38
C VAL A 34 -3.06 -3.15 9.78
N LYS A 35 -2.02 -2.46 10.26
CA LYS A 35 -1.49 -2.62 11.63
C LYS A 35 -1.88 -1.47 12.57
N CYS A 36 -2.56 -0.44 12.06
CA CYS A 36 -3.02 0.70 12.85
C CYS A 36 -4.44 0.42 13.36
N VAL A 37 -4.76 0.94 14.53
CA VAL A 37 -6.11 0.82 15.12
C VAL A 37 -7.13 1.66 14.35
N ALA A 38 -6.68 2.72 13.66
CA ALA A 38 -7.54 3.61 12.89
C ALA A 38 -7.58 3.23 11.39
N PRO A 39 -8.78 3.05 10.80
CA PRO A 39 -8.92 2.75 9.37
C PRO A 39 -8.54 3.96 8.51
N TYR A 40 -8.07 3.69 7.28
CA TYR A 40 -7.90 4.73 6.26
C TYR A 40 -9.19 4.90 5.43
N PRO A 41 -9.57 6.13 5.05
CA PRO A 41 -8.99 7.39 5.51
C PRO A 41 -9.34 7.66 6.97
N SER A 42 -8.44 8.33 7.69
CA SER A 42 -8.64 8.67 9.10
C SER A 42 -9.89 9.53 9.26
N LEU A 43 -10.97 8.94 9.77
CA LEU A 43 -12.22 9.67 10.07
C LEU A 43 -12.10 10.47 11.38
N LEU A 44 -11.08 10.20 12.18
CA LEU A 44 -10.69 10.96 13.35
C LEU A 44 -9.74 12.08 12.89
N SER A 45 -10.26 13.31 12.83
CA SER A 45 -9.44 14.51 12.60
C SER A 45 -8.33 14.60 13.64
N SER A 46 -7.12 15.03 13.24
CA SER A 46 -5.93 15.19 14.10
C SER A 46 -6.15 16.21 15.23
N GLN A 47 -6.96 15.89 16.24
CA GLN A 47 -7.16 16.70 17.45
C GLN A 47 -6.76 15.99 18.75
N ASP A 48 -6.20 14.78 18.70
CA ASP A 48 -5.71 14.07 19.90
C ASP A 48 -4.18 13.99 19.97
N ASN A 49 -3.50 15.09 19.70
CA ASN A 49 -2.13 15.31 20.20
C ASN A 49 -2.06 16.66 20.93
N ILE A 50 -2.91 16.81 21.94
CA ILE A 50 -2.63 17.73 23.04
C ILE A 50 -2.43 16.87 24.27
N ASP A 51 -1.29 16.20 24.30
CA ASP A 51 -0.69 15.73 25.54
C ASP A 51 -0.39 16.98 26.37
N ARG A 52 -1.39 17.44 27.14
CA ARG A 52 -1.17 18.37 28.23
C ARG A 52 -0.77 17.53 29.42
N ASP A 53 0.50 17.15 29.40
CA ASP A 53 1.30 16.99 30.60
C ASP A 53 1.28 18.36 31.32
N VAL A 54 0.25 18.56 32.14
CA VAL A 54 0.19 19.63 33.14
C VAL A 54 0.16 18.92 34.46
N ASP A 55 1.36 18.74 35.01
CA ASP A 55 1.62 18.56 36.44
C ASP A 55 0.70 19.49 37.24
N THR A 56 -0.16 18.92 38.09
CA THR A 56 -0.56 19.46 39.39
C THR A 56 -0.98 18.31 40.30
#